data_AF-A0A7X8HR89-F1
#
_entry.id   AF-A0A7X8HR89-F1
#
_cell.length_a   1.000
_cell.length_b   1.000
_cell.length_c   1.000
_cell.angle_alpha   90.00
_cell.angle_beta   90.00
_cell.angle_gamma   90.00
#
_symmetry.space_group_name_H-M   'P 1'
#
loop_
_entity.id
_entity.type
_entity.pdbx_description
1 polymer ?
#
loop_
_entity_poly.entity_id
_entity_poly.type
_entity_poly.pdbx_seq_one_letter_code
_entity_poly.pdbx_strand_id
1 'polypeptide(L)'
;LNPFRILNRMEMIGASISALIANFLFVLSPVGLTILLGEAAANRVEDPVEKGFVAITAMSALIQATYISGIIIPLTAIGIPLSPTAIGPGGALFNAPPVFTVDNNLYHRLNKGEFIIGILLGATIAIIISYYIINRFAGRITTFVLRRIPHEAILALFISLIILLAYMDAGLINVFGVLLIGITCGTLNRMGMGYGVQFMTLYAAPWIIEKITLF
;
A
#
# COMPACT_ATOMS: atom_id res chain seq x y z
N LEU A 1 -21.71 3.34 -16.17
CA LEU A 1 -20.59 2.41 -16.41
C LEU A 1 -21.01 1.04 -15.87
N ASN A 2 -21.15 0.02 -16.71
CA ASN A 2 -21.46 -1.33 -16.23
C ASN A 2 -20.14 -1.99 -15.77
N PRO A 3 -19.93 -2.23 -14.46
CA PRO A 3 -18.65 -2.69 -13.92
C PRO A 3 -18.19 -4.04 -14.46
N PHE A 4 -19.12 -4.90 -14.90
CA PHE A 4 -18.82 -6.25 -15.36
C PHE A 4 -18.34 -6.34 -16.82
N ARG A 5 -18.32 -5.21 -17.55
CA ARG A 5 -17.86 -5.16 -18.95
C ARG A 5 -16.70 -4.18 -19.19
N ILE A 6 -16.09 -3.69 -18.11
CA ILE A 6 -15.01 -2.69 -18.21
C ILE A 6 -13.69 -3.38 -18.55
N LEU A 7 -13.45 -4.58 -18.01
CA LEU A 7 -12.17 -5.27 -18.13
C LEU A 7 -12.15 -6.27 -19.27
N ASN A 8 -11.05 -6.30 -20.00
CA ASN A 8 -10.77 -7.36 -20.97
C ASN A 8 -10.34 -8.65 -20.24
N ARG A 9 -10.42 -9.80 -20.92
CA ARG A 9 -10.12 -11.11 -20.34
C ARG A 9 -8.68 -11.20 -19.81
N MET A 10 -7.73 -10.61 -20.54
CA MET A 10 -6.31 -10.57 -20.15
C MET A 10 -6.10 -9.74 -18.88
N GLU A 11 -6.71 -8.55 -18.81
CA GLU A 11 -6.66 -7.67 -17.64
C GLU A 11 -7.26 -8.36 -16.40
N MET A 12 -8.40 -9.01 -16.57
CA MET A 12 -9.09 -9.73 -15.49
C MET A 12 -8.23 -10.88 -14.95
N ILE A 13 -7.65 -11.71 -15.83
CA ILE A 13 -6.78 -12.82 -15.40
C ILE A 13 -5.52 -12.30 -14.70
N GLY A 14 -4.84 -11.31 -15.30
CA GLY A 14 -3.64 -10.71 -14.73
C GLY A 14 -3.91 -10.11 -13.34
N ALA A 15 -5.01 -9.38 -13.19
CA ALA A 15 -5.45 -8.83 -11.92
C ALA A 15 -5.81 -9.90 -10.88
N SER A 16 -6.61 -10.90 -11.25
CA SER A 16 -7.04 -11.95 -10.32
C SER A 16 -5.89 -12.81 -9.81
N ILE A 17 -4.98 -13.25 -10.71
CA ILE A 17 -3.83 -14.08 -10.31
C ILE A 17 -2.88 -13.28 -9.40
N SER A 18 -2.57 -12.04 -9.80
CA SER A 18 -1.66 -11.19 -9.03
C SER A 18 -2.22 -10.88 -7.64
N ALA A 19 -3.51 -10.55 -7.56
CA ALA A 19 -4.20 -10.33 -6.29
C ALA A 19 -4.22 -11.59 -5.40
N LEU A 20 -4.44 -12.78 -5.99
CA LEU A 20 -4.43 -14.03 -5.24
C LEU A 20 -3.06 -14.33 -4.63
N ILE A 21 -1.99 -14.19 -5.43
CA ILE A 21 -0.61 -14.42 -4.99
C ILE A 21 -0.24 -13.42 -3.88
N ALA A 22 -0.60 -12.15 -4.04
CA ALA A 22 -0.28 -11.09 -3.09
C ALA A 22 -0.80 -11.35 -1.67
N ASN A 23 -1.93 -12.05 -1.51
CA ASN A 23 -2.49 -12.37 -0.19
C ASN A 23 -1.55 -13.26 0.65
N PHE A 24 -0.79 -14.15 0.01
CA PHE A 24 0.20 -14.99 0.70
C PHE A 24 1.46 -14.22 1.10
N LEU A 25 1.66 -13.06 0.47
CA LEU A 25 2.80 -12.18 0.67
C LEU A 25 2.44 -10.96 1.55
N PHE A 26 1.41 -11.07 2.39
CA PHE A 26 0.86 -9.95 3.17
C PHE A 26 1.86 -9.25 4.10
N VAL A 27 2.96 -9.92 4.48
CA VAL A 27 4.04 -9.35 5.30
C VAL A 27 4.96 -8.45 4.48
N LEU A 28 4.99 -8.63 3.15
CA LEU A 28 5.77 -7.79 2.25
C LEU A 28 5.04 -6.47 1.97
N SER A 29 5.80 -5.46 1.55
CA SER A 29 5.22 -4.15 1.29
C SER A 29 4.28 -4.12 0.07
N PRO A 30 3.08 -3.52 0.23
CA PRO A 30 2.11 -3.33 -0.85
C PRO A 30 2.71 -2.64 -2.07
N VAL A 31 3.53 -1.61 -1.85
CA VAL A 31 4.12 -0.81 -2.94
C VAL A 31 5.09 -1.66 -3.75
N GLY A 32 5.96 -2.41 -3.06
CA GLY A 32 6.90 -3.31 -3.73
C GLY A 32 6.19 -4.42 -4.49
N LEU A 33 5.19 -5.07 -3.89
CA LEU A 33 4.41 -6.12 -4.56
C LEU A 33 3.62 -5.59 -5.75
N THR A 34 3.06 -4.39 -5.65
CA THR A 34 2.31 -3.75 -6.73
C THR A 34 3.19 -3.52 -7.94
N ILE A 35 4.40 -2.97 -7.74
CA ILE A 35 5.35 -2.73 -8.82
C ILE A 35 5.82 -4.07 -9.41
N LEU A 36 6.32 -4.97 -8.56
CA LEU A 36 6.91 -6.24 -9.00
C LEU A 36 5.90 -7.15 -9.73
N LEU A 37 4.75 -7.43 -9.11
CA LEU A 37 3.75 -8.32 -9.69
C LEU A 37 2.93 -7.62 -10.79
N GLY A 38 2.70 -6.31 -10.67
CA GLY A 38 1.96 -5.53 -11.66
C GLY A 38 2.71 -5.40 -12.97
N GLU A 39 4.02 -5.11 -12.92
CA GLU A 39 4.87 -5.10 -14.12
C GLU A 39 5.02 -6.52 -14.70
N ALA A 40 5.19 -7.54 -13.86
CA ALA A 40 5.29 -8.93 -14.31
C ALA A 40 4.02 -9.40 -15.04
N ALA A 41 2.83 -9.01 -14.57
CA ALA A 41 1.55 -9.33 -15.21
C ALA A 41 1.43 -8.69 -16.61
N ALA A 42 1.97 -7.49 -16.79
CA ALA A 42 1.92 -6.77 -18.06
C ALA A 42 3.06 -7.14 -19.02
N ASN A 43 4.12 -7.80 -18.54
CA ASN A 43 5.32 -8.06 -19.35
C ASN A 43 5.06 -9.01 -20.54
N ARG A 44 3.96 -9.78 -20.50
CA ARG A 44 3.55 -10.70 -21.57
C ARG A 44 2.77 -10.02 -22.71
N VAL A 45 2.51 -8.73 -22.62
CA VAL A 45 1.75 -7.96 -23.61
C VAL A 45 2.70 -7.13 -24.46
N GLU A 46 2.64 -7.28 -25.78
CA GLU A 46 3.51 -6.58 -26.73
C GLU A 46 3.01 -5.17 -27.07
N ASP A 47 1.68 -5.00 -27.23
CA ASP A 47 1.08 -3.70 -27.55
C ASP A 47 1.29 -2.71 -26.37
N PRO A 48 1.93 -1.55 -26.59
CA PRO A 48 2.23 -0.60 -25.52
C PRO A 48 1.01 -0.03 -24.80
N VAL A 49 -0.10 0.15 -25.52
CA VAL A 49 -1.34 0.72 -24.97
C VAL A 49 -2.05 -0.35 -24.14
N GLU A 50 -2.21 -1.55 -24.68
CA GLU A 50 -2.82 -2.67 -23.95
C GLU A 50 -1.98 -3.06 -22.73
N LYS A 51 -0.64 -3.05 -22.86
CA LYS A 51 0.29 -3.27 -21.76
C LYS A 51 0.06 -2.27 -20.62
N GLY A 52 -0.13 -0.99 -20.96
CA GLY A 52 -0.45 0.05 -19.98
C GLY A 52 -1.74 -0.23 -19.22
N PHE A 53 -2.81 -0.61 -19.93
CA PHE A 53 -4.10 -0.94 -19.30
C PHE A 53 -4.03 -2.19 -18.43
N VAL A 54 -3.34 -3.24 -18.87
CA VAL A 54 -3.11 -4.46 -18.08
C VAL A 54 -2.30 -4.17 -16.83
N ALA A 55 -1.22 -3.39 -16.96
CA ALA A 55 -0.39 -2.99 -15.82
C ALA A 55 -1.20 -2.22 -14.78
N ILE A 56 -1.93 -1.18 -15.20
CA ILE A 56 -2.73 -0.34 -14.29
C ILE A 56 -3.83 -1.18 -13.63
N THR A 57 -4.50 -2.07 -14.36
CA THR A 57 -5.55 -2.92 -13.80
C THR A 57 -4.98 -3.91 -12.78
N ALA A 58 -3.87 -4.58 -13.11
CA ALA A 58 -3.22 -5.51 -12.21
C ALA A 58 -2.67 -4.81 -10.96
N MET A 59 -2.03 -3.65 -11.13
CA MET A 59 -1.52 -2.83 -10.02
C MET A 59 -2.66 -2.35 -9.12
N SER A 60 -3.78 -1.88 -9.68
CA SER A 60 -4.95 -1.47 -8.90
C SER A 60 -5.52 -2.62 -8.07
N ALA A 61 -5.65 -3.81 -8.67
CA ALA A 61 -6.10 -5.01 -7.96
C ALA A 61 -5.11 -5.45 -6.86
N LEU A 62 -3.81 -5.39 -7.13
CA LEU A 62 -2.74 -5.68 -6.17
C LEU A 62 -2.78 -4.73 -4.98
N ILE A 63 -2.94 -3.42 -5.20
CA ILE A 63 -3.06 -2.43 -4.14
C ILE A 63 -4.23 -2.80 -3.22
N GLN A 64 -5.42 -3.05 -3.79
CA GLN A 64 -6.57 -3.38 -2.95
C GLN A 64 -6.37 -4.70 -2.19
N ALA A 65 -5.85 -5.73 -2.86
CA ALA A 65 -5.62 -7.03 -2.24
C ALA A 65 -4.60 -6.95 -1.10
N THR A 66 -3.45 -6.30 -1.32
CA THR A 66 -2.37 -6.18 -0.32
C THR A 66 -2.75 -5.29 0.86
N TYR A 67 -3.52 -4.23 0.65
CA TYR A 67 -4.01 -3.40 1.76
C TYR A 67 -5.06 -4.13 2.60
N ILE A 68 -6.00 -4.83 1.96
CA ILE A 68 -7.04 -5.59 2.64
C ILE A 68 -6.41 -6.77 3.39
N SER A 69 -5.66 -7.63 2.71
CA SER A 69 -5.03 -8.81 3.33
C SER A 69 -4.00 -8.42 4.39
N GLY A 70 -3.20 -7.38 4.11
CA GLY A 70 -2.19 -6.89 5.03
C GLY A 70 -2.77 -6.38 6.35
N ILE A 71 -4.01 -5.90 6.41
CA ILE A 71 -4.65 -5.54 7.69
C ILE A 71 -5.41 -6.75 8.27
N ILE A 72 -6.23 -7.42 7.45
CA ILE A 72 -7.15 -8.46 7.93
C ILE A 72 -6.40 -9.68 8.46
N ILE A 73 -5.36 -10.16 7.77
CA ILE A 73 -4.65 -11.37 8.19
C ILE A 73 -3.97 -11.17 9.56
N PRO A 74 -3.15 -10.12 9.78
CA PRO A 74 -2.58 -9.88 11.10
C PRO A 74 -3.65 -9.64 12.16
N LEU A 75 -4.74 -8.93 11.84
CA LEU A 75 -5.78 -8.59 12.81
C LEU A 75 -6.65 -9.78 13.23
N THR A 76 -6.88 -10.75 12.34
CA THR A 76 -7.79 -11.89 12.61
C THR A 76 -7.07 -13.17 13.00
N ALA A 77 -5.80 -13.33 12.63
CA ALA A 77 -5.05 -14.56 12.89
C ALA A 77 -4.00 -14.41 14.01
N ILE A 78 -3.35 -13.25 14.12
CA ILE A 78 -2.13 -13.07 14.94
C ILE A 78 -2.35 -12.09 16.10
N GLY A 79 -3.10 -11.01 15.89
CA GLY A 79 -3.32 -9.96 16.88
C GLY A 79 -2.16 -8.98 17.05
N ILE A 80 -1.15 -9.01 16.18
CA ILE A 80 0.02 -8.10 16.22
C ILE A 80 0.19 -7.46 14.84
N PRO A 81 0.51 -6.16 14.74
CA PRO A 81 0.71 -5.49 13.46
C PRO A 81 2.04 -5.91 12.82
N LEU A 82 2.02 -7.00 12.06
CA LEU A 82 3.23 -7.57 11.41
C LEU A 82 3.46 -7.09 9.98
N SER A 83 2.44 -6.56 9.31
CA SER A 83 2.57 -6.08 7.93
C SER A 83 2.79 -4.57 7.90
N PRO A 84 3.39 -4.02 6.82
CA PRO A 84 3.55 -2.58 6.67
C PRO A 84 2.22 -1.81 6.71
N THR A 85 1.13 -2.40 6.22
CA THR A 85 -0.20 -1.78 6.24
C THR A 85 -0.86 -1.84 7.60
N ALA A 86 -0.63 -2.91 8.36
CA ALA A 86 -1.07 -3.03 9.75
C ALA A 86 -0.28 -2.10 10.68
N ILE A 87 1.02 -1.88 10.44
CA ILE A 87 1.85 -0.97 11.23
C ILE A 87 1.51 0.49 10.91
N GLY A 88 1.35 0.82 9.63
CA GLY A 88 1.05 2.17 9.16
C GLY A 88 -0.43 2.54 9.31
N PRO A 89 -1.21 2.57 8.22
CA PRO A 89 -2.59 3.06 8.23
C PRO A 89 -3.53 2.24 9.13
N GLY A 90 -3.25 0.95 9.32
CA GLY A 90 -4.02 0.05 10.18
C GLY A 90 -3.61 0.05 11.66
N GLY A 91 -2.57 0.80 12.05
CA GLY A 91 -1.94 0.68 13.38
C GLY A 91 -2.91 0.91 14.53
N ALA A 92 -3.83 1.85 14.37
CA ALA A 92 -4.85 2.18 15.37
C ALA A 92 -5.82 1.02 15.68
N LEU A 93 -5.95 0.03 14.78
CA LEU A 93 -6.76 -1.17 15.03
C LEU A 93 -6.10 -2.14 16.03
N PHE A 94 -4.78 -2.02 16.19
CA PHE A 94 -3.97 -2.86 17.09
C PHE A 94 -3.55 -2.11 18.35
N ASN A 95 -3.21 -0.83 18.23
CA ASN A 95 -2.69 -0.04 19.34
C ASN A 95 -3.19 1.40 19.25
N ALA A 96 -4.18 1.74 20.07
CA ALA A 96 -4.76 3.07 20.19
C ALA A 96 -5.11 3.35 21.66
N PRO A 97 -4.10 3.69 22.50
CA PRO A 97 -4.33 3.95 23.90
C PRO A 97 -5.32 5.11 24.12
N PRO A 98 -6.24 5.04 25.11
CA PRO A 98 -6.39 3.97 26.11
C PRO A 98 -7.30 2.81 25.68
N VAL A 99 -7.92 2.89 24.49
CA VAL A 99 -9.00 1.98 24.08
C VAL A 99 -8.47 0.61 23.68
N PHE A 100 -7.40 0.59 22.87
CA PHE A 100 -6.71 -0.62 22.43
C PHE A 100 -5.24 -0.56 22.81
N THR A 101 -4.72 -1.69 23.28
CA THR A 101 -3.30 -1.90 23.56
C THR A 101 -2.85 -3.16 22.83
N VAL A 102 -1.54 -3.33 22.62
CA VAL A 102 -1.01 -4.50 21.90
C VAL A 102 -1.48 -5.82 22.53
N ASP A 103 -1.60 -5.86 23.86
CA ASP A 103 -2.05 -7.03 24.62
C ASP A 103 -3.58 -7.20 24.66
N ASN A 104 -4.34 -6.13 24.41
CA ASN A 104 -5.81 -6.15 24.46
C ASN A 104 -6.40 -5.26 23.36
N ASN A 105 -6.39 -5.80 22.15
CA ASN A 105 -6.88 -5.16 20.93
C ASN A 105 -8.12 -5.89 20.36
N LEU A 106 -8.54 -5.49 19.16
CA LEU A 106 -9.70 -6.06 18.48
C LEU A 106 -9.63 -7.59 18.30
N TYR A 107 -8.43 -8.16 18.09
CA TYR A 107 -8.24 -9.61 17.99
C TYR A 107 -8.72 -10.34 19.25
N HIS A 108 -8.47 -9.74 20.42
CA HIS A 108 -8.78 -10.34 21.72
C HIS A 108 -10.23 -10.09 22.15
N ARG A 109 -10.84 -8.98 21.69
CA ARG A 109 -12.18 -8.56 22.13
C ARG A 109 -13.32 -9.06 21.25
N LEU A 110 -13.07 -9.27 19.96
CA LEU A 110 -14.11 -9.68 19.02
C LEU A 110 -14.09 -11.18 18.80
N ASN A 111 -15.27 -11.78 18.71
CA ASN A 111 -15.41 -13.15 18.23
C ASN A 111 -15.24 -13.20 16.70
N LYS A 112 -14.89 -14.38 16.15
CA LYS A 112 -14.70 -14.61 14.71
C LYS A 112 -15.90 -14.15 13.87
N GLY A 113 -17.12 -14.35 14.38
CA GLY A 113 -18.35 -13.90 13.72
C GLY A 113 -18.46 -12.38 13.61
N GLU A 114 -18.14 -11.66 14.68
CA GLU A 114 -18.15 -10.18 14.72
C GLU A 114 -17.10 -9.60 13.78
N PHE A 115 -15.93 -10.25 13.70
CA PHE A 115 -14.90 -9.91 12.72
C PHE A 115 -15.38 -10.03 11.28
N ILE A 116 -15.99 -11.16 10.92
CA ILE A 116 -16.51 -11.39 9.57
C ILE A 116 -17.55 -10.32 9.22
N ILE A 117 -18.48 -10.03 10.15
CA ILE A 117 -19.51 -9.01 9.93
C ILE A 117 -18.87 -7.63 9.76
N GLY A 118 -17.91 -7.26 10.62
CA GLY A 118 -17.22 -5.98 10.53
C GLY A 118 -16.48 -5.79 9.20
N ILE A 119 -15.77 -6.84 8.74
CA ILE A 119 -15.07 -6.84 7.45
C ILE A 119 -16.06 -6.71 6.29
N LEU A 120 -17.13 -7.49 6.28
CA LEU A 120 -18.13 -7.46 5.21
C LEU A 120 -18.84 -6.11 5.13
N LEU A 121 -19.20 -5.52 6.28
CA LEU A 121 -19.79 -4.19 6.34
C LEU A 121 -18.82 -3.12 5.83
N GLY A 122 -17.58 -3.12 6.32
CA GLY A 122 -16.55 -2.17 5.88
C GLY A 122 -16.27 -2.27 4.38
N ALA A 123 -16.12 -3.48 3.86
CA ALA A 123 -15.91 -3.73 2.43
C ALA A 123 -17.12 -3.26 1.60
N THR A 124 -18.34 -3.50 2.07
CA THR A 124 -19.57 -3.05 1.38
C THR A 124 -19.63 -1.53 1.31
N ILE A 125 -19.37 -0.84 2.43
CA ILE A 125 -19.33 0.63 2.48
C ILE A 125 -18.24 1.16 1.54
N ALA A 126 -17.04 0.56 1.57
CA ALA A 126 -15.94 0.97 0.71
C ALA A 126 -16.28 0.82 -0.78
N ILE A 127 -16.92 -0.29 -1.18
CA ILE A 127 -17.37 -0.51 -2.56
C ILE A 127 -18.40 0.54 -2.97
N ILE A 128 -19.38 0.85 -2.12
CA ILE A 128 -20.42 1.85 -2.41
C ILE A 128 -19.79 3.23 -2.61
N ILE A 129 -18.91 3.66 -1.70
CA ILE A 129 -18.22 4.95 -1.76
C ILE A 129 -17.34 5.02 -3.01
N SER A 130 -16.54 3.99 -3.26
CA SER A 130 -15.63 3.93 -4.41
C SER A 130 -16.41 3.99 -5.73
N TYR A 131 -17.47 3.20 -5.84
CA TYR A 131 -18.28 3.18 -7.06
C TYR A 131 -19.00 4.51 -7.31
N TYR A 132 -19.59 5.11 -6.26
CA TYR A 132 -20.39 6.32 -6.44
C TYR A 132 -19.55 7.59 -6.59
N ILE A 133 -18.49 7.73 -5.79
CA ILE A 133 -17.67 8.94 -5.74
C ILE A 133 -16.50 8.82 -6.73
N ILE A 134 -15.67 7.79 -6.57
CA ILE A 134 -14.41 7.69 -7.31
C ILE A 134 -14.71 7.49 -8.80
N ASN A 135 -15.50 6.47 -9.17
CA ASN A 135 -15.73 6.20 -10.59
C ASN A 135 -16.54 7.30 -11.30
N ARG A 136 -17.46 7.98 -10.59
CA ARG A 136 -18.27 9.05 -11.19
C ARG A 136 -17.46 10.31 -11.45
N PHE A 137 -16.54 10.66 -10.55
CA PHE A 137 -15.80 11.92 -10.62
C PHE A 137 -14.36 11.77 -11.10
N ALA A 138 -13.83 10.55 -11.23
CA ALA A 138 -12.44 10.28 -11.62
C ALA A 138 -11.99 11.11 -12.83
N GLY A 139 -12.74 11.06 -13.94
CA GLY A 139 -12.36 11.81 -15.15
C GLY A 139 -12.30 13.33 -14.95
N ARG A 140 -13.25 13.89 -14.17
CA ARG A 140 -13.27 15.34 -13.87
C ARG A 140 -12.11 15.73 -12.96
N ILE A 141 -11.84 14.93 -11.93
CA ILE A 141 -10.75 15.16 -10.98
C ILE A 141 -9.40 15.07 -11.69
N THR A 142 -9.16 14.00 -12.45
CA THR A 142 -7.91 13.82 -13.19
C THR A 142 -7.67 14.96 -14.18
N THR A 143 -8.71 15.37 -14.92
CA THR A 143 -8.60 16.50 -15.85
C THR A 143 -8.31 17.81 -15.12
N PHE A 144 -8.93 18.04 -13.96
CA PHE A 144 -8.68 19.22 -13.14
C PHE A 144 -7.23 19.24 -12.64
N VAL A 145 -6.76 18.15 -12.04
CA VAL A 145 -5.39 18.03 -11.52
C VAL A 145 -4.37 18.27 -12.62
N LEU A 146 -4.49 17.59 -13.76
CA LEU A 146 -3.55 17.71 -14.88
C LEU A 146 -3.53 19.08 -15.54
N ARG A 147 -4.65 19.84 -15.50
CA ARG A 147 -4.73 21.16 -16.15
C ARG A 147 -4.46 22.34 -15.22
N ARG A 148 -4.76 22.20 -13.92
CA ARG A 148 -4.80 23.34 -12.99
C ARG A 148 -3.74 23.26 -11.89
N ILE A 149 -3.21 22.08 -11.58
CA ILE A 149 -2.26 21.92 -10.50
C ILE A 149 -0.86 21.78 -11.10
N PRO A 150 0.08 22.69 -10.78
CA PRO A 150 1.46 22.55 -11.22
C PRO A 150 2.11 21.35 -10.53
N HIS A 151 2.94 20.61 -11.27
CA HIS A 151 3.66 19.44 -10.76
C HIS A 151 4.48 19.77 -9.49
N GLU A 152 5.12 20.93 -9.46
CA GLU A 152 5.91 21.39 -8.31
C GLU A 152 5.10 21.53 -7.02
N ALA A 153 3.80 21.88 -7.11
CA ALA A 153 2.95 21.96 -5.92
C ALA A 153 2.68 20.57 -5.32
N ILE A 154 2.55 19.55 -6.17
CA ILE A 154 2.35 18.16 -5.74
C ILE A 154 3.63 17.66 -5.06
N LEU A 155 4.80 17.89 -5.67
CA LEU A 155 6.09 17.56 -5.06
C LEU A 155 6.31 18.27 -3.72
N ALA A 156 6.05 19.58 -3.66
CA ALA A 156 6.19 20.36 -2.43
C ALA A 156 5.27 19.82 -1.32
N LEU A 157 4.04 19.42 -1.66
CA LEU A 157 3.12 18.80 -0.71
C LEU A 157 3.67 17.47 -0.17
N PHE A 158 4.19 16.59 -1.04
CA PHE A 158 4.79 15.32 -0.61
C PHE A 158 6.03 15.54 0.28
N ILE A 159 6.94 16.42 -0.12
CA ILE A 159 8.15 16.72 0.66
C ILE A 159 7.77 17.30 2.02
N SER A 160 6.82 18.23 2.06
CA SER A 160 6.34 18.84 3.31
C SER A 160 5.74 17.78 4.25
N LEU A 161 4.98 16.83 3.71
CA LEU A 161 4.37 15.76 4.49
C LEU A 161 5.43 14.78 5.03
N ILE A 162 6.46 14.45 4.25
CA ILE A 162 7.60 13.64 4.70
C ILE A 162 8.35 14.35 5.83
N ILE A 163 8.67 15.64 5.67
CA ILE A 163 9.37 16.43 6.69
C ILE A 163 8.54 16.51 7.97
N LEU A 164 7.23 16.76 7.85
CA LEU A 164 6.31 16.80 8.98
C LEU A 164 6.30 15.46 9.74
N LEU A 165 6.13 14.34 9.03
CA LEU A 165 6.10 13.02 9.65
C LEU A 165 7.43 12.67 10.31
N ALA A 166 8.56 12.95 9.65
CA ALA A 166 9.89 12.74 10.23
C ALA A 166 10.08 13.55 11.51
N TYR A 167 9.65 14.83 11.50
CA TYR A 167 9.70 15.70 12.67
C TYR A 167 8.82 15.20 13.82
N MET A 168 7.61 14.70 13.52
CA MET A 168 6.72 14.16 14.56
C MET A 168 7.27 12.91 15.24
N ASP A 169 8.04 12.10 14.50
CA ASP A 169 8.55 10.82 14.99
C ASP A 169 9.78 10.98 15.90
N ALA A 170 10.78 11.77 15.48
CA ALA A 170 12.00 11.98 16.27
C ALA A 170 12.66 13.37 16.05
N GLY A 171 11.83 14.38 15.76
CA GLY A 171 12.26 15.77 15.64
C GLY A 171 13.22 16.02 14.49
N LEU A 172 14.06 17.05 14.64
CA LEU A 172 14.98 17.49 13.57
C LEU A 172 16.02 16.42 13.19
N ILE A 173 16.45 15.58 14.13
CA ILE A 173 17.44 14.52 13.86
C ILE A 173 16.90 13.56 12.81
N ASN A 174 15.64 13.16 12.94
CA ASN A 174 15.00 12.25 12.00
C ASN A 174 14.77 12.91 10.62
N VAL A 175 14.51 14.23 10.58
CA VAL A 175 14.43 14.97 9.31
C VAL A 175 15.74 14.84 8.54
N PHE A 176 16.90 15.03 9.18
CA PHE A 176 18.19 14.83 8.52
C PHE A 176 18.42 13.37 8.11
N GLY A 177 18.03 12.42 8.96
CA GLY A 177 18.11 10.99 8.65
C GLY A 177 17.30 10.60 7.41
N VAL A 178 16.04 11.02 7.34
CA VAL A 178 15.14 10.75 6.21
C VAL A 178 15.63 11.41 4.93
N LEU A 179 16.15 12.64 5.00
CA LEU A 179 16.76 13.30 3.83
C LEU A 179 18.01 12.56 3.33
N LEU A 180 18.87 12.09 4.23
CA LEU A 180 20.06 11.32 3.88
C LEU A 180 19.68 9.99 3.22
N ILE A 181 18.70 9.27 3.77
CA ILE A 181 18.16 8.05 3.17
C ILE A 181 17.58 8.35 1.79
N GLY A 182 16.81 9.44 1.65
CA GLY A 182 16.24 9.87 0.37
C GLY A 182 17.30 10.11 -0.70
N ILE A 183 18.39 10.81 -0.36
CA ILE A 183 19.52 11.05 -1.28
C ILE A 183 20.23 9.74 -1.65
N THR A 184 20.41 8.84 -0.68
CA THR A 184 21.06 7.54 -0.88
C THR A 184 20.23 6.65 -1.80
N CYS A 185 18.93 6.52 -1.53
CA CYS A 185 17.96 5.81 -2.37
C CYS A 185 17.88 6.40 -3.78
N GLY A 186 17.86 7.73 -3.91
CA GLY A 186 17.88 8.41 -5.20
C GLY A 186 19.14 8.10 -6.02
N THR A 187 20.30 8.07 -5.36
CA THR A 187 21.58 7.69 -5.98
C THR A 187 21.58 6.23 -6.41
N LEU A 188 21.15 5.31 -5.55
CA LEU A 188 21.05 3.88 -5.86
C LEU A 188 20.08 3.60 -7.00
N ASN A 189 18.97 4.35 -7.08
CA ASN A 189 18.03 4.22 -8.19
C ASN A 189 18.67 4.62 -9.52
N ARG A 190 19.47 5.69 -9.54
CA ARG A 190 20.26 6.08 -10.73
C ARG A 190 21.30 5.03 -11.12
N MET A 191 21.77 4.23 -10.16
CA MET A 191 22.68 3.10 -10.41
C MET A 191 21.95 1.81 -10.87
N GLY A 192 20.63 1.85 -11.05
CA GLY A 192 19.83 0.73 -11.57
C GLY A 192 19.15 -0.12 -10.50
N MET A 193 19.21 0.25 -9.21
CA MET A 193 18.48 -0.46 -8.17
C MET A 193 17.01 -0.03 -8.15
N GLY A 194 16.09 -0.92 -8.51
CA GLY A 194 14.65 -0.62 -8.52
C GLY A 194 14.09 -0.24 -7.15
N TYR A 195 13.08 0.64 -7.14
CA TYR A 195 12.41 1.13 -5.93
C TYR A 195 11.84 0.02 -5.04
N GLY A 196 11.35 -1.07 -5.63
CA GLY A 196 10.82 -2.22 -4.88
C GLY A 196 11.87 -2.86 -3.96
N VAL A 197 13.11 -3.03 -4.45
CA VAL A 197 14.21 -3.60 -3.67
C VAL A 197 14.59 -2.66 -2.53
N GLN A 198 14.74 -1.37 -2.84
CA GLN A 198 15.07 -0.35 -1.83
C GLN A 198 14.05 -0.31 -0.69
N PHE A 199 12.76 -0.38 -1.03
CA PHE A 199 11.69 -0.40 -0.03
C PHE A 199 11.80 -1.64 0.89
N MET A 200 12.03 -2.83 0.32
CA MET A 200 12.16 -4.06 1.12
C MET A 200 13.39 -4.03 2.01
N THR A 201 14.51 -3.48 1.54
CA THR A 201 15.72 -3.32 2.35
C THR A 201 15.47 -2.38 3.53
N LEU A 202 14.83 -1.23 3.31
CA LEU A 202 14.49 -0.30 4.39
C LEU A 202 13.51 -0.91 5.39
N TYR A 203 12.55 -1.71 4.91
CA TYR A 203 11.63 -2.43 5.78
C TYR A 203 12.33 -3.51 6.64
N ALA A 204 13.29 -4.23 6.06
CA ALA A 204 14.08 -5.24 6.75
C ALA A 204 15.18 -4.66 7.65
N ALA A 205 15.54 -3.38 7.46
CA ALA A 205 16.66 -2.74 8.15
C ALA A 205 16.60 -2.82 9.68
N PRO A 206 15.46 -2.58 10.37
CA PRO A 206 15.39 -2.72 11.82
C PRO A 206 15.77 -4.13 12.30
N TRP A 207 15.27 -5.16 11.61
CA TRP A 207 15.57 -6.56 11.92
C TRP A 207 17.04 -6.91 11.63
N ILE A 208 17.61 -6.39 10.54
CA ILE A 208 19.03 -6.57 10.21
C ILE A 208 19.92 -5.95 11.29
N ILE A 209 19.62 -4.70 11.70
CA ILE A 209 20.37 -4.01 12.75
C ILE A 209 20.28 -4.78 14.06
N GLU A 210 19.08 -5.22 14.47
CA GLU A 210 18.88 -6.02 15.68
C GLU A 210 19.83 -7.23 15.73
N LYS A 211 19.94 -7.97 14.61
CA LYS A 211 20.83 -9.13 14.50
C LYS A 211 22.32 -8.78 14.49
N ILE A 212 22.69 -7.62 13.97
CA ILE A 212 24.08 -7.16 13.98
C ILE A 212 24.49 -6.67 15.36
N THR A 213 23.60 -5.98 16.08
CA THR A 213 23.88 -5.40 17.41
C THR A 213 23.78 -6.38 18.57
N LEU A 214 23.18 -7.56 18.36
CA LEU A 214 23.12 -8.65 19.33
C LEU A 214 24.40 -9.53 19.33
N PHE A 215 25.38 -9.21 18.49
CA PHE A 215 26.77 -9.68 18.59
C PHE A 215 27.67 -8.59 19.16
#